data_AF-A0A8J4XDW1-F1
#
_entry.id   AF-A0A8J4XDW1-F1
#
_cell.length_a   1.000
_cell.length_b   1.000
_cell.length_c   1.000
_cell.angle_alpha   90.00
_cell.angle_beta   90.00
_cell.angle_gamma   90.00
#
_symmetry.space_group_name_H-M   'P 1'
#
loop_
_entity.id
_entity.type
_entity.pdbx_description
1 polymer ?
#
loop_
_entity_poly.entity_id
_entity_poly.type
_entity_poly.pdbx_seq_one_letter_code
_entity_poly.pdbx_strand_id
1 'polypeptide(L)'
;MPSRCAFPLVCLGVTELHTSVCQCGDLLKKMFSNRRKKRWYETPQSVITGQSGFMKPAKKRSMEDSLRVRTLNTILYKSISDLLSSHELNAQIPSYNVEITKVSLLGDYSVCRIYWKTSLSSDRDGQIQQILDKCAPRIRYLLISQQILGSVPPLVFVLDKQHAALKEVENLLKIADYGPSDDAEKILNGNDA
;
A
#
# COMPACT_ATOMS: atom_id res chain seq x y z
N MET A 1 6.46 36.05 -95.76
CA MET A 1 5.45 37.11 -95.60
C MET A 1 5.47 37.60 -94.15
N PRO A 2 5.31 38.91 -93.92
CA PRO A 2 5.77 39.60 -92.71
C PRO A 2 4.66 39.73 -91.67
N SER A 3 5.02 39.90 -90.38
CA SER A 3 4.21 40.62 -89.37
C SER A 3 4.99 40.80 -88.06
N ARG A 4 5.50 42.02 -87.90
CA ARG A 4 5.71 42.80 -86.66
C ARG A 4 4.48 42.71 -85.73
N CYS A 5 4.45 42.96 -84.42
CA CYS A 5 5.29 43.56 -83.37
C CYS A 5 4.59 43.24 -82.03
N ALA A 6 5.32 43.17 -80.91
CA ALA A 6 5.01 43.86 -79.63
C ALA A 6 5.89 43.34 -78.48
N PHE A 7 6.79 44.18 -78.00
CA PHE A 7 7.28 44.20 -76.60
C PHE A 7 6.34 45.11 -75.79
N PRO A 8 6.16 44.88 -74.48
CA PRO A 8 7.02 45.48 -73.44
C PRO A 8 7.48 44.44 -72.41
N LEU A 9 8.74 44.42 -71.98
CA LEU A 9 9.35 45.24 -70.92
C LEU A 9 8.91 44.87 -69.48
N VAL A 10 9.80 44.08 -68.84
CA VAL A 10 10.23 44.11 -67.43
C VAL A 10 9.36 43.44 -66.36
N CYS A 11 9.93 42.42 -65.71
CA CYS A 11 10.40 42.47 -64.33
C CYS A 11 11.19 41.20 -63.99
N LEU A 12 12.40 41.38 -63.44
CA LEU A 12 13.20 40.33 -62.80
C LEU A 12 12.43 39.68 -61.64
N GLY A 13 12.54 38.37 -61.51
CA GLY A 13 12.04 37.63 -60.37
C GLY A 13 12.48 36.17 -60.42
N VAL A 14 13.71 35.92 -59.98
CA VAL A 14 14.23 34.58 -59.69
C VAL A 14 13.44 33.99 -58.53
N THR A 15 12.86 32.81 -58.69
CA THR A 15 12.83 31.77 -57.64
C THR A 15 12.56 30.40 -58.27
N GLU A 16 13.54 29.52 -58.11
CA GLU A 16 13.46 28.08 -58.36
C GLU A 16 12.39 27.45 -57.45
N LEU A 17 11.38 26.82 -58.06
CA LEU A 17 10.45 25.94 -57.34
C LEU A 17 11.03 24.53 -57.30
N HIS A 18 11.86 24.27 -56.30
CA HIS A 18 12.33 22.95 -55.95
C HIS A 18 11.19 22.23 -55.19
N THR A 19 10.48 21.32 -55.87
CA THR A 19 9.46 20.47 -55.24
C THR A 19 10.14 19.37 -54.43
N SER A 20 10.28 19.55 -53.12
CA SER A 20 10.65 18.45 -52.23
C SER A 20 9.41 17.63 -51.87
N VAL A 21 9.33 16.42 -52.41
CA VAL A 21 8.42 15.39 -51.92
C VAL A 21 8.88 15.02 -50.50
N CYS A 22 8.11 15.43 -49.49
CA CYS A 22 8.28 14.98 -48.10
C CYS A 22 7.99 13.47 -48.03
N GLN A 23 9.03 12.64 -48.20
CA GLN A 23 8.98 11.26 -47.73
C GLN A 23 9.02 11.31 -46.20
N CYS A 24 7.85 11.39 -45.56
CA CYS A 24 7.69 11.09 -44.15
C CYS A 24 7.96 9.58 -43.97
N GLY A 25 9.23 9.23 -43.78
CA GLY A 25 9.64 7.87 -43.47
C GLY A 25 9.19 7.53 -42.06
N ASP A 26 8.38 6.48 -41.92
CA ASP A 26 7.88 5.94 -40.65
C ASP A 26 9.03 5.54 -39.72
N LEU A 27 9.58 6.51 -38.99
CA LEU A 27 10.68 6.34 -38.04
C LEU A 27 10.32 5.32 -36.94
N LEU A 28 9.03 5.22 -36.63
CA LEU A 28 8.47 4.33 -35.62
C LEU A 28 8.44 2.85 -36.04
N LYS A 29 8.44 2.56 -37.34
CA LYS A 29 8.39 1.17 -37.85
C LYS A 29 9.68 0.40 -37.57
N LYS A 30 10.81 1.12 -37.40
CA LYS A 30 12.10 0.54 -36.98
C LYS A 30 12.11 0.06 -35.53
N MET A 31 11.31 0.66 -34.66
CA MET A 31 11.26 0.31 -33.23
C MET A 31 10.49 -0.99 -32.95
N PHE A 32 9.51 -1.31 -33.80
CA PHE A 32 8.73 -2.56 -33.72
C PHE A 32 9.36 -3.74 -34.44
N SER A 33 10.39 -3.50 -35.27
CA SER A 33 11.21 -4.60 -35.79
C SER A 33 12.01 -5.19 -34.63
N ASN A 34 11.58 -6.36 -34.17
CA ASN A 34 12.14 -7.05 -33.02
C ASN A 34 13.55 -7.57 -33.36
N ARG A 35 14.52 -6.65 -33.42
CA ARG A 35 15.93 -6.93 -33.64
C ARG A 35 16.45 -7.55 -32.35
N ARG A 36 16.58 -8.87 -32.31
CA ARG A 36 17.35 -9.55 -31.27
C ARG A 36 18.72 -8.85 -31.16
N LYS A 37 19.01 -8.26 -29.99
CA LYS A 37 20.28 -7.58 -29.74
C LYS A 37 21.40 -8.60 -29.97
N LYS A 38 22.36 -8.29 -30.85
CA LYS A 38 23.58 -9.09 -30.99
C LYS A 38 24.32 -9.03 -29.66
N ARG A 39 24.55 -10.20 -29.07
CA ARG A 39 25.22 -10.35 -27.79
C ARG A 39 26.72 -10.19 -28.03
N TRP A 40 27.32 -9.18 -27.43
CA TRP A 40 28.72 -8.81 -27.68
C TRP A 40 29.73 -9.61 -26.84
N TYR A 41 29.26 -10.45 -25.91
CA TYR A 41 30.12 -11.32 -25.11
C TYR A 41 29.41 -12.63 -24.76
N GLU A 42 30.20 -13.69 -24.64
CA GLU A 42 29.75 -15.02 -24.24
C GLU A 42 29.57 -15.04 -22.72
N THR A 43 28.34 -14.90 -22.25
CA THR A 43 28.05 -15.13 -20.83
C THR A 43 28.00 -16.65 -20.62
N PRO A 44 28.77 -17.22 -19.68
CA PRO A 44 28.72 -18.65 -19.40
C PRO A 44 27.28 -19.02 -19.06
N GLN A 45 26.69 -19.88 -19.89
CA GLN A 45 25.37 -20.42 -19.67
C GLN A 45 25.43 -21.32 -18.44
N SER A 46 24.67 -21.01 -17.38
CA SER A 46 24.29 -22.06 -16.45
C SER A 46 23.44 -23.05 -17.23
N VAL A 47 23.88 -24.29 -17.33
CA VAL A 47 23.10 -25.40 -17.87
C VAL A 47 21.75 -25.48 -17.16
N ILE A 48 20.70 -24.94 -17.78
CA ILE A 48 19.31 -25.26 -17.44
C ILE A 48 18.79 -26.10 -18.60
N THR A 49 18.98 -27.41 -18.45
CA THR A 49 18.27 -28.41 -19.23
C THR A 49 16.81 -28.40 -18.81
N GLY A 50 15.94 -28.05 -19.76
CA GLY A 50 14.54 -28.47 -19.90
C GLY A 50 13.61 -28.37 -18.67
N GLN A 51 12.62 -27.49 -18.74
CA GLN A 51 11.25 -27.90 -19.08
C GLN A 51 10.28 -26.72 -19.06
N SER A 52 9.37 -26.77 -20.02
CA SER A 52 8.18 -25.96 -20.14
C SER A 52 7.36 -26.00 -18.84
N GLY A 53 7.06 -24.82 -18.32
CA GLY A 53 6.21 -24.62 -17.16
C GLY A 53 6.14 -23.13 -16.87
N PHE A 54 5.15 -22.45 -17.45
CA PHE A 54 4.81 -21.07 -17.13
C PHE A 54 4.32 -21.00 -15.67
N MET A 55 5.26 -21.02 -14.73
CA MET A 55 5.04 -20.63 -13.36
C MET A 55 5.80 -19.32 -13.21
N LYS A 56 5.06 -18.21 -13.13
CA LYS A 56 5.63 -16.89 -12.85
C LYS A 56 6.50 -17.05 -11.59
N PRO A 57 7.80 -16.71 -11.61
CA PRO A 57 8.61 -16.79 -10.41
C PRO A 57 7.98 -15.84 -9.39
N ALA A 58 7.65 -16.36 -8.21
CA ALA A 58 7.28 -15.53 -7.07
C ALA A 58 8.41 -14.51 -6.90
N LYS A 59 8.10 -13.25 -7.20
CA LYS A 59 9.06 -12.14 -7.20
C LYS A 59 9.73 -12.17 -5.83
N LYS A 60 11.03 -12.52 -5.76
CA LYS A 60 11.79 -12.44 -4.51
C LYS A 60 11.65 -10.99 -4.05
N ARG A 61 10.86 -10.76 -2.99
CA ARG A 61 10.61 -9.42 -2.45
C ARG A 61 11.97 -8.78 -2.20
N SER A 62 12.18 -7.57 -2.72
CA SER A 62 13.44 -6.88 -2.51
C SER A 62 13.63 -6.67 -1.01
N MET A 63 14.84 -6.84 -0.51
CA MET A 63 15.19 -6.49 0.87
C MET A 63 14.84 -5.03 1.16
N GLU A 64 14.96 -4.15 0.15
CA GLU A 64 14.60 -2.73 0.23
C GLU A 64 13.09 -2.52 0.45
N ASP A 65 12.23 -3.32 -0.19
CA ASP A 65 10.78 -3.27 0.04
C ASP A 65 10.46 -3.62 1.50
N SER A 66 11.21 -4.57 2.09
CA SER A 66 11.07 -4.94 3.50
C SER A 66 11.48 -3.80 4.44
N LEU A 67 12.54 -3.05 4.14
CA LEU A 67 12.97 -1.90 4.94
C LEU A 67 11.96 -0.76 4.85
N ARG A 68 11.48 -0.47 3.63
CA ARG A 68 10.46 0.56 3.40
C ARG A 68 9.17 0.25 4.15
N VAL A 69 8.67 -0.99 4.09
CA VAL A 69 7.48 -1.42 4.82
C VAL A 69 7.69 -1.30 6.33
N ARG A 70 8.87 -1.65 6.84
CA ARG A 70 9.19 -1.48 8.28
C ARG A 70 9.11 -0.02 8.70
N THR A 71 9.73 0.89 7.95
CA THR A 71 9.67 2.33 8.24
C THR A 71 8.23 2.85 8.20
N LEU A 72 7.46 2.45 7.19
CA LEU A 72 6.06 2.84 7.06
C LEU A 72 5.20 2.32 8.21
N ASN A 73 5.40 1.07 8.65
CA ASN A 73 4.69 0.53 9.81
C ASN A 73 4.94 1.37 11.07
N THR A 74 6.18 1.83 11.29
CA THR A 74 6.53 2.68 12.42
C THR A 74 5.86 4.05 12.33
N ILE A 75 5.87 4.68 11.15
CA ILE A 75 5.25 5.99 10.95
C ILE A 75 3.73 5.88 11.12
N LEU A 76 3.10 4.89 10.48
CA LEU A 76 1.66 4.63 10.59
C LEU A 76 1.25 4.34 12.03
N TYR A 77 2.03 3.54 12.76
CA TYR A 77 1.78 3.27 14.17
C TYR A 77 1.72 4.55 15.00
N LYS A 78 2.68 5.47 14.81
CA LYS A 78 2.71 6.75 15.53
C LYS A 78 1.51 7.61 15.17
N SER A 79 1.32 7.87 13.88
CA SER A 79 0.21 8.69 13.40
C SER A 79 -1.16 8.17 13.83
N ILE A 80 -1.39 6.86 13.76
CA ILE A 80 -2.67 6.26 14.17
C ILE A 80 -2.84 6.36 15.69
N SER A 81 -1.80 6.08 16.47
CA SER A 81 -1.84 6.21 17.93
C SER A 81 -2.14 7.66 18.36
N ASP A 82 -1.52 8.63 17.69
CA ASP A 82 -1.75 10.06 17.93
C ASP A 82 -3.20 10.45 17.59
N LEU A 83 -3.73 9.95 16.47
CA LEU A 83 -5.12 10.18 16.06
C LEU A 83 -6.12 9.55 17.03
N LEU A 84 -5.86 8.36 17.56
CA LEU A 84 -6.72 7.70 18.54
C LEU A 84 -6.66 8.36 19.92
N SER A 85 -5.53 8.99 20.25
CA SER A 85 -5.38 9.81 21.45
C SER A 85 -6.09 11.17 21.32
N SER A 86 -6.30 11.63 20.09
CA SER A 86 -7.02 12.87 19.80
C SER A 86 -8.54 12.66 19.87
N HIS A 87 -9.25 13.68 20.36
CA HIS A 87 -10.72 13.69 20.44
C HIS A 87 -11.40 14.01 19.09
N GLU A 88 -10.63 14.24 18.03
CA GLU A 88 -11.13 14.65 16.70
C GLU A 88 -11.86 13.55 15.92
N LEU A 89 -11.67 12.27 16.29
CA LEU A 89 -12.26 11.14 15.59
C LEU A 89 -13.68 10.82 16.06
N ASN A 90 -13.83 10.65 17.36
CA ASN A 90 -15.07 10.32 18.05
C ASN A 90 -14.86 10.55 19.55
N ALA A 91 -15.78 11.26 20.19
CA ALA A 91 -15.73 11.54 21.63
C ALA A 91 -15.70 10.27 22.50
N GLN A 92 -16.19 9.14 21.97
CA GLN A 92 -16.23 7.87 22.69
C GLN A 92 -14.90 7.10 22.71
N ILE A 93 -14.00 7.31 21.73
CA ILE A 93 -12.75 6.53 21.62
C ILE A 93 -11.85 6.69 22.86
N PRO A 94 -11.60 7.91 23.36
CA PRO A 94 -10.77 8.08 24.56
C PRO A 94 -11.36 7.40 25.80
N SER A 95 -12.68 7.28 25.90
CA SER A 95 -13.35 6.62 27.03
C SER A 95 -13.05 5.11 27.11
N TYR A 96 -12.75 4.47 25.98
CA TYR A 96 -12.44 3.05 25.93
C TYR A 96 -10.95 2.72 26.12
N ASN A 97 -10.07 3.73 26.24
CA ASN A 97 -8.61 3.55 26.37
C ASN A 97 -8.04 2.55 25.35
N VAL A 98 -8.39 2.72 24.07
CA VAL A 98 -7.96 1.81 23.01
C VAL A 98 -6.47 1.98 22.76
N GLU A 99 -5.71 0.90 22.94
CA GLU A 99 -4.27 0.88 22.71
C GLU A 99 -3.89 0.00 21.51
N ILE A 100 -3.09 0.57 20.60
CA ILE A 100 -2.56 -0.14 19.45
C ILE A 100 -1.32 -0.94 19.86
N THR A 101 -1.29 -2.21 19.49
CA THR A 101 -0.15 -3.10 19.78
C THR A 101 0.79 -3.20 18.57
N LYS A 102 0.23 -3.25 17.36
CA LYS A 102 1.03 -3.42 16.14
C LYS A 102 0.32 -2.87 14.92
N VAL A 103 1.08 -2.33 13.97
CA VAL A 103 0.60 -2.04 12.61
C VAL A 103 1.37 -2.89 11.61
N SER A 104 0.64 -3.52 10.69
CA SER A 104 1.20 -4.38 9.66
C SER A 104 0.62 -4.01 8.30
N LEU A 105 1.40 -3.28 7.52
CA LEU A 105 1.16 -3.03 6.12
C LEU A 105 1.56 -4.27 5.30
N LEU A 106 0.67 -4.72 4.41
CA LEU A 106 1.01 -5.81 3.50
C LEU A 106 2.07 -5.35 2.50
N GLY A 107 2.98 -6.24 2.09
CA GLY A 107 4.05 -5.91 1.14
C GLY A 107 3.56 -5.40 -0.22
N ASP A 108 2.32 -5.74 -0.59
CA ASP A 108 1.68 -5.26 -1.83
C ASP A 108 0.92 -3.94 -1.63
N TYR A 109 1.04 -3.32 -0.45
CA TYR A 109 0.38 -2.06 -0.05
C TYR A 109 -1.15 -2.06 -0.20
N SER A 110 -1.78 -3.23 -0.29
CA SER A 110 -3.21 -3.35 -0.57
C SER A 110 -4.08 -3.20 0.67
N VAL A 111 -3.57 -3.55 1.85
CA VAL A 111 -4.29 -3.50 3.13
C VAL A 111 -3.33 -3.13 4.25
N CYS A 112 -3.80 -2.27 5.16
CA CYS A 112 -3.12 -1.98 6.42
C CYS A 112 -3.89 -2.63 7.58
N ARG A 113 -3.27 -3.57 8.29
CA ARG A 113 -3.86 -4.22 9.46
C ARG A 113 -3.36 -3.54 10.73
N ILE A 114 -4.29 -3.13 11.57
CA ILE A 114 -4.02 -2.44 12.83
C ILE A 114 -4.49 -3.37 13.95
N TYR A 115 -3.54 -3.82 14.77
CA TYR A 115 -3.79 -4.71 15.89
C TYR A 115 -3.92 -3.89 17.17
N TRP A 116 -4.98 -4.15 17.93
CA TRP A 116 -5.29 -3.45 19.16
C TRP A 116 -5.50 -4.42 20.32
N LYS A 117 -5.34 -3.94 21.55
CA LYS A 117 -5.40 -4.76 22.77
C LYS A 117 -6.80 -5.25 23.07
N THR A 118 -6.97 -6.56 23.31
CA THR A 118 -8.24 -7.14 23.76
C THR A 118 -8.56 -6.74 25.21
N SER A 119 -9.83 -6.48 25.49
CA SER A 119 -10.36 -6.41 26.85
C SER A 119 -10.69 -7.83 27.33
N LEU A 120 -10.77 -8.06 28.65
CA LEU A 120 -11.20 -9.38 29.17
C LEU A 120 -12.70 -9.67 28.88
N SER A 121 -13.47 -8.65 28.49
CA SER A 121 -14.90 -8.76 28.20
C SER A 121 -15.16 -8.77 26.70
N SER A 122 -15.65 -9.90 26.18
CA SER A 122 -15.98 -10.05 24.76
C SER A 122 -17.05 -9.07 24.27
N ASP A 123 -18.00 -8.67 25.12
CA ASP A 123 -19.07 -7.73 24.75
C ASP A 123 -18.52 -6.31 24.55
N ARG A 124 -17.63 -5.88 25.45
CA ARG A 124 -16.92 -4.59 25.34
C ARG A 124 -16.06 -4.56 24.08
N ASP A 125 -15.36 -5.64 23.78
CA ASP A 125 -14.51 -5.72 22.59
C ASP A 125 -15.31 -5.61 21.29
N GLY A 126 -16.52 -6.18 21.25
CA GLY A 126 -17.44 -6.02 20.12
C GLY A 126 -17.86 -4.56 19.89
N GLN A 127 -18.17 -3.83 20.97
CA GLN A 127 -18.53 -2.41 20.89
C GLN A 127 -17.36 -1.55 20.41
N ILE A 128 -16.15 -1.80 20.94
CA ILE A 128 -14.93 -1.10 20.53
C ILE A 128 -14.64 -1.35 19.05
N GLN A 129 -14.72 -2.60 18.60
CA GLN A 129 -14.50 -2.98 17.21
C GLN A 129 -15.46 -2.22 16.26
N GLN A 130 -16.75 -2.16 16.60
CA GLN A 130 -17.73 -1.42 15.78
C GLN A 130 -17.40 0.07 15.68
N ILE A 131 -16.93 0.68 16.77
CA ILE A 131 -16.54 2.10 16.77
C ILE A 131 -15.29 2.32 15.92
N LEU A 132 -14.28 1.46 16.07
CA LEU A 132 -13.05 1.53 15.28
C LEU A 132 -13.33 1.35 13.78
N ASP A 133 -14.21 0.42 13.41
CA ASP A 133 -14.60 0.19 12.02
C ASP A 133 -15.37 1.38 11.43
N LYS A 134 -16.21 2.06 12.23
CA LYS A 134 -16.86 3.32 11.83
C LYS A 134 -15.86 4.46 11.64
N CYS A 135 -14.80 4.50 12.45
CA CYS A 135 -13.77 5.54 12.38
C CYS A 135 -12.67 5.25 11.33
N ALA A 136 -12.50 4.00 10.87
CA ALA A 136 -11.48 3.62 9.89
C ALA A 136 -11.42 4.51 8.64
N PRO A 137 -12.54 4.83 7.96
CA PRO A 137 -12.52 5.72 6.80
C PRO A 137 -12.04 7.14 7.15
N ARG A 138 -12.44 7.65 8.32
CA ARG A 138 -12.06 8.98 8.80
C ARG A 138 -10.56 9.03 9.12
N ILE A 139 -10.05 8.03 9.83
CA ILE A 139 -8.61 7.90 10.11
C ILE A 139 -7.82 7.84 8.81
N ARG A 140 -8.27 7.03 7.83
CA ARG A 140 -7.65 6.93 6.52
C ARG A 140 -7.56 8.28 5.82
N TYR A 141 -8.63 9.07 5.85
CA TYR A 141 -8.64 10.42 5.28
C TYR A 141 -7.60 11.33 5.95
N LEU A 142 -7.49 11.30 7.28
CA LEU A 142 -6.50 12.09 8.01
C LEU A 142 -5.06 11.65 7.67
N LEU A 143 -4.81 10.34 7.56
CA LEU A 143 -3.51 9.84 7.12
C LEU A 143 -3.15 10.27 5.69
N ILE A 144 -4.13 10.36 4.79
CA ILE A 144 -3.92 10.93 3.45
C ILE A 144 -3.49 12.40 3.56
N SER A 145 -4.11 13.19 4.44
CA SER A 145 -3.73 14.58 4.65
C SER A 145 -2.31 14.77 5.19
N GLN A 146 -1.79 13.79 5.94
CA GLN A 146 -0.41 13.75 6.43
C GLN A 146 0.62 13.36 5.35
N GLN A 147 0.17 12.96 4.15
CA GLN A 147 1.02 12.62 3.00
C GLN A 147 2.11 11.56 3.26
N ILE A 148 1.90 10.66 4.23
CA ILE A 148 2.86 9.61 4.61
C ILE A 148 3.11 8.61 3.46
N LEU A 149 2.07 8.35 2.67
CA LEU A 149 2.08 7.41 1.55
C LEU A 149 1.32 8.03 0.37
N GLY A 150 1.81 7.82 -0.86
CA GLY A 150 1.16 8.34 -2.07
C GLY A 150 -0.28 7.87 -2.27
N SER A 151 -0.62 6.67 -1.76
CA SER A 151 -2.00 6.18 -1.66
C SER A 151 -2.13 5.33 -0.40
N VAL A 152 -2.97 5.77 0.54
CA VAL A 152 -3.20 5.04 1.80
C VAL A 152 -4.19 3.90 1.55
N PRO A 153 -3.83 2.63 1.83
CA PRO A 153 -4.75 1.51 1.66
C PRO A 153 -5.92 1.54 2.65
N PRO A 154 -6.95 0.70 2.44
CA PRO A 154 -7.97 0.43 3.44
C PRO A 154 -7.34 0.01 4.77
N LEU A 155 -7.86 0.58 5.86
CA LEU A 155 -7.48 0.26 7.22
C LEU A 155 -8.43 -0.80 7.78
N VAL A 156 -7.89 -1.84 8.40
CA VAL A 156 -8.65 -2.92 9.02
C VAL A 156 -8.18 -3.09 10.47
N PHE A 157 -9.10 -2.93 11.42
CA PHE A 157 -8.84 -3.16 12.83
C PHE A 157 -9.03 -4.63 13.18
N VAL A 158 -8.07 -5.21 13.89
CA VAL A 158 -8.04 -6.62 14.25
C VAL A 158 -7.66 -6.76 15.71
N LEU A 159 -8.37 -7.61 16.45
CA LEU A 159 -8.00 -7.97 17.81
C LEU A 159 -6.66 -8.71 17.85
N ASP A 160 -5.78 -8.30 18.76
CA ASP A 160 -4.50 -8.97 18.94
C ASP A 160 -4.63 -10.26 19.76
N LYS A 161 -4.62 -11.40 19.05
CA LYS A 161 -4.64 -12.73 19.66
C LYS A 161 -3.39 -13.04 20.48
N GLN A 162 -2.23 -12.50 20.11
CA GLN A 162 -1.00 -12.72 20.85
C GLN A 162 -1.06 -12.00 22.19
N HIS A 163 -1.56 -10.76 22.18
CA HIS A 163 -1.80 -10.02 23.41
C HIS A 163 -2.85 -10.70 24.30
N ALA A 164 -3.94 -11.22 23.71
CA ALA A 164 -4.96 -11.98 24.43
C ALA A 164 -4.36 -13.21 25.15
N ALA A 165 -3.53 -13.99 24.46
CA ALA A 165 -2.89 -15.17 25.04
C ALA A 165 -1.91 -14.79 26.17
N LEU A 166 -1.11 -13.74 26.00
CA LEU A 166 -0.21 -13.25 27.04
C LEU A 166 -0.98 -12.80 28.28
N LYS A 167 -2.10 -12.10 28.10
CA LYS A 167 -2.95 -11.61 29.18
C LYS A 167 -3.59 -12.74 29.98
N GLU A 168 -3.97 -13.83 29.31
CA GLU A 168 -4.48 -15.02 30.00
C GLU A 168 -3.40 -15.69 30.84
N VAL A 169 -2.18 -15.82 30.30
CA VAL A 169 -1.05 -16.33 31.08
C VAL A 169 -0.78 -15.44 32.30
N GLU A 170 -0.77 -14.13 32.13
CA GLU A 170 -0.62 -13.18 33.25
C GLU A 170 -1.73 -13.33 34.29
N ASN A 171 -2.97 -13.59 33.86
CA ASN A 171 -4.10 -13.83 34.77
C ASN A 171 -3.90 -15.13 35.57
N LEU A 172 -3.51 -16.22 34.91
CA LEU A 172 -3.23 -17.49 35.56
C LEU A 172 -2.05 -17.40 36.55
N LEU A 173 -1.00 -16.66 36.18
CA LEU A 173 0.14 -16.41 37.08
C LEU A 173 -0.29 -15.62 38.32
N LYS A 174 -1.14 -14.59 38.15
CA LYS A 174 -1.69 -13.84 39.28
C LYS A 174 -2.50 -14.75 40.22
N ILE A 175 -3.34 -15.63 39.67
CA ILE A 175 -4.13 -16.58 40.46
C ILE A 175 -3.21 -17.56 41.22
N ALA A 176 -2.12 -18.00 40.61
CA ALA A 176 -1.16 -18.90 41.27
C ALA A 176 -0.37 -18.21 42.39
N ASP A 177 0.05 -16.96 42.19
CA ASP A 177 0.87 -16.21 43.14
C ASP A 177 0.05 -15.66 44.33
N TYR A 178 -1.15 -15.15 44.06
CA TYR A 178 -1.97 -14.43 45.03
C TYR A 178 -3.24 -15.17 45.45
N GLY A 179 -3.57 -16.29 44.81
CA GLY A 179 -4.85 -16.97 44.97
C GLY A 179 -5.96 -16.38 44.08
N PRO A 180 -7.14 -17.04 44.02
CA PRO A 180 -8.29 -16.50 43.31
C PRO A 180 -8.70 -15.14 43.91
N SER A 181 -8.89 -14.13 43.08
CA SER A 181 -9.48 -12.86 43.52
C SER A 181 -10.93 -13.08 43.99
N ASP A 182 -11.37 -12.45 45.08
CA ASP A 182 -12.74 -12.51 45.60
C ASP A 182 -13.83 -12.22 44.53
N ASP A 183 -13.48 -11.49 43.47
CA ASP A 183 -14.34 -11.20 42.32
C ASP A 183 -14.67 -12.44 41.47
N ALA A 184 -13.83 -13.46 41.49
CA ALA A 184 -14.04 -14.74 40.81
C ALA A 184 -15.03 -15.64 41.56
N GLU A 185 -15.12 -15.51 42.89
CA GLU A 185 -16.07 -16.28 43.71
C GLU A 185 -17.52 -15.82 43.52
N LYS A 186 -17.74 -14.55 43.14
CA LYS A 186 -19.09 -14.02 42.86
C LYS A 186 -19.72 -14.56 41.57
N ILE A 187 -18.91 -15.00 40.60
CA ILE A 187 -19.44 -15.53 39.33
C ILE A 187 -19.88 -16.99 39.48
N LEU A 188 -19.35 -17.72 40.48
CA LEU A 188 -19.72 -19.11 40.73
C LEU A 188 -20.85 -19.28 41.77
N ASN A 189 -21.06 -18.28 42.65
CA ASN A 189 -22.05 -18.36 43.74
C ASN A 189 -23.39 -17.67 43.44
N GLY A 190 -23.63 -17.23 42.20
CA GLY A 190 -24.85 -16.49 41.79
C GLY A 190 -25.95 -17.31 41.11
N ASN A 191 -25.83 -18.64 41.03
CA ASN A 191 -26.80 -19.49 40.34
C ASN A 191 -27.81 -20.20 41.25
N ASP A 192 -27.85 -19.90 42.55
CA ASP A 192 -28.81 -20.47 43.49
C ASP A 192 -29.55 -19.36 44.27
N ALA A 193 -30.56 -18.74 43.65
CA ALA A 193 -31.70 -18.09 44.31
C ALA A 193 -32.83 -17.76 43.31
#